data_AF-A0A2E4P9Q5-F1
#
_entry.id   AF-A0A2E4P9Q5-F1
#
_cell.length_a   1.000
_cell.length_b   1.000
_cell.length_c   1.000
_cell.angle_alpha   90.00
_cell.angle_beta   90.00
_cell.angle_gamma   90.00
#
_symmetry.space_group_name_H-M   'P 1'
#
loop_
_entity.id
_entity.type
_entity.pdbx_description
1 polymer ?
#
loop_
_entity_poly.entity_id
_entity_poly.type
_entity_poly.pdbx_seq_one_letter_code
_entity_poly.pdbx_strand_id
1 'polypeptide(L)' 'MTVSDLLKERNRKIVERYHQLKKLKMKSHDAKKIISAEFNNLSISTIDQVIYNKNYSNSPLPEK' A
#
# COMPACT_ATOMS: atom_id res chain seq x y z
N MET A 1 -7.13 13.44 15.52
CA MET A 1 -6.46 12.68 14.44
C MET A 1 -6.37 13.59 13.23
N THR A 2 -5.19 13.78 12.65
CA THR A 2 -5.07 14.55 11.40
C THR A 2 -5.36 13.63 10.21
N VAL A 3 -5.80 14.21 9.08
CA VAL A 3 -6.00 13.47 7.82
C VAL A 3 -4.73 12.72 7.40
N SER A 4 -3.56 13.24 7.76
CA SER A 4 -2.26 12.61 7.50
C SER A 4 -2.10 11.27 8.24
N ASP A 5 -2.56 11.18 9.49
CA ASP A 5 -2.46 9.94 10.28
C ASP A 5 -3.30 8.82 9.68
N LEU A 6 -4.52 9.13 9.23
CA LEU A 6 -5.41 8.18 8.56
C LEU A 6 -4.80 7.67 7.25
N LEU A 7 -4.15 8.55 6.48
CA LEU A 7 -3.47 8.18 5.24
C LEU A 7 -2.23 7.32 5.50
N LYS A 8 -1.43 7.63 6.54
CA LYS A 8 -0.29 6.82 6.96
C LYS A 8 -0.73 5.41 7.38
N GLU A 9 -1.79 5.31 8.18
CA GLU A 9 -2.32 4.03 8.62
C GLU A 9 -2.82 3.19 7.44
N ARG A 10 -3.57 3.81 6.50
CA ARG A 10 -4.01 3.15 5.27
C ARG A 10 -2.83 2.64 4.46
N ASN A 11 -1.81 3.47 4.23
CA ASN A 11 -0.63 3.11 3.45
C ASN A 11 0.15 1.96 4.12
N ARG A 12 0.26 1.96 5.45
CA ARG A 12 0.85 0.85 6.21
C ARG A 12 0.08 -0.46 6.01
N LYS A 13 -1.25 -0.42 6.08
CA LYS A 13 -2.10 -1.60 5.84
C LYS A 13 -1.96 -2.12 4.40
N ILE A 14 -1.85 -1.24 3.41
CA ILE A 14 -1.60 -1.61 2.01
C ILE A 14 -0.29 -2.40 1.87
N VAL A 15 0.80 -1.90 2.46
CA VAL A 15 2.12 -2.56 2.41
C VAL A 15 2.08 -3.91 3.12
N GLU A 16 1.51 -3.97 4.32
CA GLU A 16 1.39 -5.21 5.08
C GLU A 16 0.57 -6.26 4.32
N ARG A 17 -0.56 -5.86 3.76
CA ARG A 17 -1.42 -6.72 2.95
C ARG A 17 -0.69 -7.23 1.71
N TYR A 18 0.05 -6.36 1.02
CA TYR A 18 0.88 -6.77 -0.11
C TYR A 18 1.91 -7.83 0.30
N HIS A 19 2.59 -7.66 1.43
CA HIS A 19 3.54 -8.65 1.93
C HIS A 19 2.86 -9.99 2.28
N GLN A 20 1.66 -9.98 2.87
CA GLN A 20 0.87 -11.19 3.12
C GLN A 20 0.56 -11.93 1.81
N LEU A 21 0.08 -11.21 0.79
CA LEU A 21 -0.24 -11.80 -0.52
C LEU A 21 1.03 -12.35 -1.22
N LYS A 22 2.17 -11.65 -1.08
CA LYS A 22 3.46 -12.14 -1.59
C LYS A 22 3.95 -13.40 -0.87
N LYS A 23 3.71 -13.55 0.44
CA LYS A 23 3.99 -14.79 1.18
C LYS A 23 3.21 -15.98 0.65
N LEU A 24 1.99 -15.75 0.16
CA LEU A 24 1.15 -16.75 -0.52
C LEU A 24 1.59 -17.02 -1.97
N LYS A 25 2.76 -16.52 -2.40
CA LYS A 25 3.28 -16.63 -3.77
C LYS A 25 2.38 -16.02 -4.85
N MET A 26 1.50 -15.06 -4.50
CA MET A 26 0.72 -14.35 -5.51
C MET A 26 1.59 -13.48 -6.41
N LYS A 27 1.17 -13.37 -7.68
CA LYS A 27 1.74 -12.42 -8.63
C LYS A 27 1.44 -10.99 -8.16
N SER A 28 2.42 -10.11 -8.35
CA SER A 28 2.33 -8.71 -7.90
C SER A 28 1.14 -7.97 -8.48
N HIS A 29 0.78 -8.25 -9.74
CA HIS A 29 -0.37 -7.66 -10.41
C HIS A 29 -1.70 -8.05 -9.73
N ASP A 30 -1.89 -9.34 -9.43
CA ASP A 30 -3.11 -9.83 -8.81
C ASP A 30 -3.21 -9.36 -7.36
N ALA A 31 -2.08 -9.33 -6.65
CA ALA A 31 -2.02 -8.76 -5.30
C ALA A 31 -2.44 -7.28 -5.29
N LYS A 32 -1.98 -6.48 -6.25
CA LYS A 32 -2.39 -5.06 -6.39
C LYS A 32 -3.89 -4.93 -6.71
N LYS A 33 -4.48 -5.82 -7.51
CA LYS A 33 -5.92 -5.84 -7.79
C LYS A 33 -6.77 -6.12 -6.55
N ILE A 34 -6.36 -7.09 -5.74
CA ILE A 34 -7.04 -7.40 -4.47
C ILE A 34 -7.00 -6.18 -3.54
N ILE A 35 -5.81 -5.61 -3.35
CA ILE A 35 -5.63 -4.41 -2.52
C ILE A 35 -6.45 -3.23 -3.07
N SER A 36 -6.51 -3.06 -4.39
CA SER A 36 -7.34 -2.02 -5.00
C SER A 36 -8.80 -2.15 -4.57
N ALA A 37 -9.36 -3.36 -4.67
CA ALA A 37 -10.72 -3.61 -4.24
C ALA A 37 -10.92 -3.42 -2.73
N GLU A 38 -9.96 -3.87 -1.89
CA GLU A 38 -10.04 -3.75 -0.43
C GLU A 38 -9.97 -2.29 0.08
N PHE A 39 -9.37 -1.38 -0.69
CA PHE A 39 -9.11 0.01 -0.29
C PHE A 39 -9.90 1.04 -1.13
N ASN A 40 -11.20 0.78 -1.37
CA ASN A 40 -12.11 1.67 -2.12
C ASN A 40 -11.69 1.92 -3.57
N ASN A 41 -11.36 0.86 -4.32
CA ASN A 41 -10.90 0.96 -5.70
C ASN A 41 -9.70 1.89 -5.88
N LEU A 42 -8.75 1.82 -4.93
CA LEU A 42 -7.54 2.62 -5.00
C LEU A 42 -6.79 2.32 -6.30
N SER A 43 -6.28 3.34 -6.99
CA SER A 43 -5.61 3.11 -8.27
C SER A 43 -4.38 2.22 -8.08
N ILE A 44 -4.17 1.29 -9.02
CA ILE A 44 -3.00 0.39 -9.00
C ILE A 44 -1.71 1.22 -8.97
N SER A 45 -1.67 2.36 -9.68
CA SER A 45 -0.54 3.29 -9.67
C SER A 45 -0.29 3.87 -8.28
N THR A 46 -1.33 4.24 -7.53
CA THR A 46 -1.21 4.70 -6.13
C THR A 46 -0.67 3.58 -5.24
N ILE A 47 -1.18 2.35 -5.40
CA ILE A 47 -0.71 1.20 -4.64
C ILE A 47 0.77 0.92 -4.94
N ASP A 48 1.18 1.05 -6.21
CA ASP A 48 2.58 0.89 -6.63
C ASP A 48 3.49 1.90 -5.94
N GLN A 49 3.05 3.17 -5.93
CA GLN A 49 3.76 4.23 -5.22
C GLN A 49 3.85 3.94 -3.73
N VAL A 50 2.77 3.51 -3.08
CA VAL A 50 2.77 3.16 -1.65
C VAL A 50 3.70 1.98 -1.33
N ILE A 51 3.82 1.00 -2.22
CA ILE A 51 4.65 -0.19 -2.00
C ILE A 51 6.13 0.06 -2.32
N TYR A 52 6.45 0.71 -3.45
CA TYR A 52 7.82 0.79 -3.97
C TYR A 52 8.45 2.17 -3.79
N ASN A 53 7.66 3.24 -3.71
CA ASN A 53 8.21 4.58 -3.58
C ASN A 53 8.44 4.91 -2.09
N LYS A 54 9.71 4.81 -1.68
CA LYS A 54 10.16 5.17 -0.33
C LYS A 54 9.90 6.63 0.03
N ASN A 55 9.86 7.51 -0.98
CA ASN A 55 9.65 8.95 -0.86
C ASN A 55 8.19 9.36 -1.09
N TYR A 56 7.24 8.41 -1.12
CA TYR A 56 5.84 8.75 -1.28
C TYR A 56 5.34 9.55 -0.08
N SER A 57 4.56 10.60 -0.30
CA SER A 57 3.98 11.38 0.81
C SER A 57 3.19 10.46 1.74
N ASN A 58 3.51 10.49 3.04
CA ASN A 58 2.96 9.57 4.05
C ASN A 58 3.37 8.09 3.85
N SER A 59 4.56 7.86 3.31
CA SER A 59 5.21 6.55 3.28
C SER A 59 5.38 6.01 4.70
N PRO A 60 5.07 4.73 4.97
CA PRO A 60 5.35 4.08 6.24
C PRO A 60 6.84 3.72 6.41
N LEU A 61 7.66 3.99 5.38
CA LEU A 61 9.09 3.72 5.41
C LEU A 61 9.82 4.89 6.10
N PRO A 62 10.83 4.62 6.93
CA PRO A 62 11.53 5.66 7.66
C PRO A 62 12.14 6.66 6.67
N GLU A 63 11.88 7.96 6.89
CA GLU A 63 12.71 9.02 6.34
C GLU A 63 14.14 8.78 6.83
N LYS A 64 15.07 8.69 5.88
CA LYS A 64 16.48 8.42 6.16
C LYS A 64 17.11 9.57 6.93
#